data_AF-T0Z718-F1
#
_entry.id   AF-T0Z718-F1
#
_cell.length_a   1.000
_cell.length_b   1.000
_cell.length_c   1.000
_cell.angle_alpha   90.00
_cell.angle_beta   90.00
_cell.angle_gamma   90.00
#
_symmetry.space_group_name_H-M   'P 1'
#
loop_
_entity.id
_entity.type
_entity.pdbx_description
1 polymer ?
#
loop_
_entity_poly.entity_id
_entity_poly.type
_entity_poly.pdbx_seq_one_letter_code
_entity_poly.pdbx_strand_id
1 'polypeptide(L)'
;MPYRVMNLCAGDLGFSAAKTYDLEVWLPGQNVYREISSCSNFEAFQARRANIRYRPQGQKKTEFVHTLNGSGLAVGRTWLAVVENYQHADGSVAVPTALQPYMGGLKSIGPGSKVA
;
A
#
# COMPACT_ATOMS: atom_id res chain seq x y z
N MET A 1 8.64 7.42 -5.73
CA MET A 1 9.04 6.00 -5.83
C MET A 1 8.37 5.42 -7.06
N PRO A 2 9.13 4.90 -8.04
CA PRO A 2 8.56 4.22 -9.19
C PRO A 2 7.80 2.96 -8.74
N TYR A 3 6.64 2.73 -9.33
CA TYR A 3 5.83 1.55 -9.06
C TYR A 3 5.09 1.12 -10.32
N ARG A 4 4.61 -0.13 -10.33
CA ARG A 4 3.66 -0.64 -11.32
C ARG A 4 2.41 -1.17 -10.63
N VAL A 5 1.33 -1.27 -11.40
CA VAL A 5 0.06 -1.83 -10.94
C VAL A 5 -0.16 -3.16 -11.63
N MET A 6 -0.39 -4.20 -10.85
CA MET A 6 -0.67 -5.55 -11.33
C MET A 6 -2.14 -5.89 -11.07
N ASN A 7 -2.87 -6.28 -12.12
CA ASN A 7 -4.20 -6.90 -11.96
C ASN A 7 -3.98 -8.41 -11.80
N LEU A 8 -4.26 -8.95 -10.60
CA LEU A 8 -3.96 -10.35 -10.31
C LEU A 8 -4.80 -11.30 -11.16
N CYS A 9 -4.18 -12.38 -11.63
CA CYS A 9 -4.89 -13.42 -12.37
C CYS A 9 -5.65 -14.34 -11.40
N ALA A 10 -6.58 -15.13 -11.91
CA ALA A 10 -7.43 -15.99 -11.08
C ALA A 10 -6.63 -16.96 -10.17
N GLY A 11 -5.47 -17.43 -10.61
CA GLY A 11 -4.62 -18.34 -9.84
C GLY A 11 -3.86 -17.69 -8.68
N ASP A 12 -3.76 -16.36 -8.65
CA ASP A 12 -3.03 -15.59 -7.65
C ASP A 12 -3.98 -14.75 -6.76
N LEU A 13 -5.30 -14.81 -7.00
CA LEU A 13 -6.28 -14.16 -6.15
C LEU A 13 -6.36 -14.84 -4.78
N GLY A 14 -6.40 -14.03 -3.72
CA GLY A 14 -6.72 -14.51 -2.38
C GLY A 14 -8.16 -15.04 -2.31
N PHE A 15 -8.38 -16.09 -1.51
CA PHE A 15 -9.63 -16.86 -1.44
C PHE A 15 -10.94 -16.04 -1.37
N SER A 16 -10.91 -14.87 -0.73
CA SER A 16 -12.11 -14.05 -0.52
C SER A 16 -12.31 -12.95 -1.57
N ALA A 17 -11.28 -12.63 -2.35
CA ALA A 17 -11.31 -11.51 -3.28
C ALA A 17 -12.01 -11.88 -4.59
N ALA A 18 -12.89 -11.00 -5.07
CA ALA A 18 -13.43 -11.08 -6.43
C ALA A 18 -12.49 -10.44 -7.45
N LYS A 19 -11.72 -9.42 -7.03
CA LYS A 19 -10.71 -8.75 -7.84
C LYS A 19 -9.68 -8.06 -6.95
N THR A 20 -8.41 -8.15 -7.32
CA THR A 20 -7.29 -7.56 -6.58
C THR A 20 -6.34 -6.83 -7.52
N TYR A 21 -5.89 -5.65 -7.08
CA TYR A 21 -4.79 -4.91 -7.66
C TYR A 21 -3.63 -4.83 -6.67
N ASP A 22 -2.47 -5.28 -7.10
CA ASP A 22 -1.24 -5.10 -6.33
C ASP A 22 -0.47 -3.90 -6.86
N LEU A 23 0.03 -3.09 -5.93
CA LEU A 23 1.04 -2.08 -6.22
C LEU A 23 2.39 -2.72 -5.94
N GLU A 24 3.27 -2.72 -6.93
CA GLU A 24 4.63 -3.19 -6.75
C GLU A 24 5.61 -2.04 -6.92
N VAL A 25 6.45 -1.82 -5.91
CA VAL A 25 7.44 -0.74 -5.89
C VAL A 25 8.77 -1.23 -6.46
N TRP A 26 9.46 -0.37 -7.20
CA TRP A 26 10.79 -0.65 -7.71
C TRP A 26 11.83 -0.69 -6.58
N LEU A 27 12.62 -1.76 -6.52
CA LEU A 27 13.75 -1.90 -5.61
C LEU A 27 15.06 -2.00 -6.40
N PRO A 28 15.84 -0.90 -6.53
CA PRO A 28 17.04 -0.89 -7.36
C PRO A 28 18.13 -1.86 -6.88
N GLY A 29 18.25 -2.12 -5.57
CA GLY A 29 19.22 -3.08 -5.04
C GLY A 29 18.90 -4.53 -5.42
N GLN A 30 17.63 -4.83 -5.70
CA GLN A 30 17.16 -6.14 -6.13
C GLN A 30 16.89 -6.23 -7.64
N ASN A 31 16.94 -5.10 -8.35
CA ASN A 31 16.60 -4.98 -9.77
C ASN A 31 15.22 -5.60 -10.11
N VAL A 32 14.22 -5.39 -9.25
CA VAL A 32 12.89 -6.00 -9.40
C VAL A 32 11.79 -5.13 -8.77
N TYR A 33 10.57 -5.30 -9.25
CA TYR A 33 9.37 -4.80 -8.58
C TYR A 33 8.92 -5.78 -7.49
N ARG A 34 8.60 -5.28 -6.29
CA ARG A 34 8.06 -6.07 -5.18
C ARG A 34 6.75 -5.48 -4.68
N GLU A 35 5.77 -6.32 -4.35
CA GLU A 35 4.50 -5.89 -3.78
C GLU A 35 4.71 -4.99 -2.55
N ILE A 36 4.05 -3.83 -2.51
CA ILE A 36 4.00 -2.89 -1.38
C ILE A 36 2.57 -2.64 -0.87
N SER A 37 1.57 -2.97 -1.69
CA SER A 37 0.15 -2.91 -1.36
C SER A 37 -0.61 -3.95 -2.15
N SER A 38 -1.69 -4.44 -1.54
CA SER A 38 -2.72 -5.24 -2.18
C SER A 38 -4.09 -4.64 -1.87
N CYS A 39 -4.87 -4.34 -2.90
CA CYS A 39 -6.17 -3.68 -2.82
C CYS A 39 -7.24 -4.55 -3.46
N SER A 40 -8.24 -4.97 -2.68
CA SER A 40 -9.19 -5.99 -3.09
C SER A 40 -10.66 -5.55 -2.92
N ASN A 41 -11.49 -5.93 -3.88
CA ASN A 41 -12.94 -5.95 -3.74
C ASN A 41 -13.38 -7.39 -3.44
N PHE A 42 -14.16 -7.57 -2.37
CA PHE A 42 -14.65 -8.87 -1.91
C PHE A 42 -16.13 -9.09 -2.26
N GLU A 43 -16.76 -8.11 -2.92
CA GLU A 43 -18.22 -8.03 -3.09
C GLU A 43 -18.92 -8.36 -1.75
N ALA A 44 -19.97 -9.17 -1.78
CA ALA A 44 -20.69 -9.60 -0.59
C ALA A 44 -20.03 -10.78 0.15
N PHE A 45 -18.85 -11.27 -0.24
CA PHE A 45 -18.27 -12.51 0.31
C PHE A 45 -18.09 -12.48 1.84
N GLN A 46 -17.46 -11.40 2.33
CA GLN A 46 -17.22 -11.19 3.76
C GLN A 46 -18.51 -10.79 4.46
N ALA A 47 -19.30 -9.90 3.85
CA ALA A 47 -20.58 -9.42 4.40
C ALA A 47 -21.58 -10.56 4.65
N ARG A 48 -21.66 -11.56 3.76
CA ARG A 48 -22.51 -12.75 3.96
C ARG A 48 -22.07 -13.58 5.16
N ARG A 49 -20.76 -13.74 5.38
CA ARG A 49 -20.20 -14.51 6.51
C ARG A 49 -20.32 -13.78 7.85
N ALA A 50 -20.16 -12.47 7.84
CA ALA A 50 -20.26 -11.62 9.03
C ALA A 50 -21.66 -11.03 9.25
N ASN A 51 -22.63 -11.37 8.41
CA ASN A 51 -24.01 -10.86 8.43
C ASN A 51 -24.14 -9.32 8.35
N ILE A 52 -23.25 -8.66 7.60
CA ILE A 52 -23.20 -7.19 7.48
C ILE A 52 -24.18 -6.73 6.40
N ARG A 53 -25.23 -6.01 6.80
CA ARG A 53 -26.34 -5.63 5.94
C ARG A 53 -26.63 -4.13 6.02
N TYR A 54 -27.17 -3.58 4.94
CA TYR A 54 -27.72 -2.24 4.89
C TYR A 54 -29.17 -2.28 4.37
N ARG A 55 -29.92 -1.20 4.58
CA ARG A 55 -31.27 -1.05 4.03
C ARG A 55 -31.24 0.09 3.01
N PRO A 56 -31.42 -0.18 1.71
CA PRO A 56 -31.57 0.86 0.71
C PRO A 56 -32.77 1.77 1.05
N GLN A 57 -32.63 3.06 0.77
CA GLN A 57 -33.72 4.01 1.02
C GLN A 57 -34.96 3.63 0.20
N GLY A 58 -36.14 3.66 0.83
CA GLY A 58 -37.41 3.29 0.20
C GLY A 58 -37.65 1.78 0.07
N GLN A 59 -36.69 0.92 0.43
CA GLN A 59 -36.86 -0.53 0.40
C GLN A 59 -37.21 -1.11 1.78
N LYS A 60 -38.10 -2.11 1.80
CA LYS A 60 -38.44 -2.86 3.02
C LYS A 60 -37.41 -3.95 3.36
N LYS A 61 -36.74 -4.51 2.34
CA LYS A 61 -35.77 -5.60 2.49
C LYS A 61 -34.35 -5.04 2.69
N THR A 62 -33.53 -5.80 3.41
CA THR A 62 -32.09 -5.50 3.60
C THR A 62 -31.26 -6.21 2.55
N GLU A 63 -30.13 -5.61 2.17
CA GLU A 63 -29.14 -6.17 1.24
C GLU A 63 -27.78 -6.32 1.95
N PHE A 64 -26.91 -7.21 1.45
CA PHE A 64 -25.53 -7.32 1.93
C PHE A 64 -24.69 -6.19 1.34
N VAL A 65 -23.84 -5.58 2.15
CA VAL A 65 -22.87 -4.59 1.66
C VAL A 65 -21.75 -5.28 0.87
N HIS A 66 -21.08 -4.52 0.00
CA HIS A 66 -19.79 -4.93 -0.53
C HIS A 66 -18.67 -4.44 0.40
N THR A 67 -17.65 -5.26 0.60
CA THR A 67 -16.48 -4.88 1.39
C THR A 67 -15.26 -4.73 0.51
N LEU A 68 -14.39 -3.80 0.89
CA LEU A 68 -13.11 -3.55 0.24
C LEU A 68 -12.05 -3.39 1.33
N ASN A 69 -10.81 -3.72 1.00
CA ASN A 69 -9.65 -3.30 1.78
C ASN A 69 -8.48 -2.98 0.84
N GLY A 70 -7.52 -2.24 1.36
CA GLY A 70 -6.30 -1.91 0.66
C GLY A 70 -5.24 -1.42 1.61
N SER A 71 -4.01 -1.91 1.44
CA SER A 71 -2.85 -1.40 2.18
C SER A 71 -2.53 0.03 1.74
N GLY A 72 -2.30 0.95 2.69
CA GLY A 72 -2.05 2.37 2.39
C GLY A 72 -0.87 2.99 3.15
N LEU A 73 0.30 2.37 3.27
CA LEU A 73 0.87 1.18 2.63
C LEU A 73 1.47 0.27 3.71
N ALA A 74 2.06 -0.87 3.34
CA ALA A 74 2.87 -1.64 4.28
C ALA A 74 4.12 -0.84 4.71
N VAL A 75 4.16 -0.34 5.95
CA VAL A 75 5.18 0.62 6.42
C VAL A 75 6.60 0.07 6.27
N GLY A 76 6.86 -1.19 6.66
CA GLY A 76 8.19 -1.78 6.54
C GLY A 76 8.70 -1.88 5.10
N ARG A 77 7.81 -2.25 4.16
CA ARG A 77 8.13 -2.30 2.72
C ARG A 77 8.34 -0.89 2.13
N THR A 78 7.56 0.07 2.62
CA THR A 78 7.70 1.49 2.26
C THR A 78 9.03 2.05 2.73
N TRP A 79 9.44 1.74 3.95
CA TRP A 79 10.73 2.15 4.50
C TRP A 79 11.89 1.60 3.65
N LEU A 80 11.88 0.31 3.32
CA LEU A 80 12.89 -0.29 2.43
C LEU A 80 12.94 0.41 1.07
N ALA A 81 11.78 0.64 0.45
CA ALA A 81 11.71 1.33 -0.83
C ALA A 81 12.24 2.78 -0.76
N VAL A 82 12.02 3.50 0.35
CA VAL A 82 12.59 4.84 0.57
C VAL A 82 14.11 4.75 0.67
N VAL A 83 14.65 3.86 1.51
CA VAL A 83 16.10 3.70 1.68
C VAL A 83 16.78 3.38 0.35
N GLU A 84 16.25 2.44 -0.43
CA GLU A 84 16.88 2.05 -1.69
C GLU A 84 16.75 3.13 -2.79
N ASN A 85 15.60 3.81 -2.91
CA ASN A 85 15.35 4.76 -4.00
C ASN A 85 15.87 6.18 -3.72
N TYR A 86 16.18 6.52 -2.47
CA TYR A 86 16.64 7.85 -2.06
C TYR A 86 18.09 7.85 -1.53
N GLN A 87 18.83 6.76 -1.70
CA GLN A 87 20.25 6.70 -1.33
C GLN A 87 21.12 7.61 -2.22
N HIS A 88 22.18 8.13 -1.62
CA HIS A 88 23.26 8.85 -2.28
C HIS A 88 24.54 8.01 -2.28
N ALA A 89 25.51 8.38 -3.12
CA ALA A 89 26.78 7.65 -3.25
C ALA A 89 27.61 7.63 -1.95
N ASP A 90 27.38 8.57 -1.03
CA ASP A 90 28.02 8.64 0.28
C ASP A 90 27.32 7.79 1.36
N GLY A 91 26.26 7.06 0.98
CA GLY A 91 25.47 6.22 1.89
C GLY A 91 24.40 6.98 2.69
N SER A 92 24.26 8.29 2.50
CA SER A 92 23.13 9.04 3.07
C SER A 92 21.84 8.78 2.29
N VAL A 93 20.69 8.98 2.94
CA VAL A 93 19.36 8.79 2.36
C VAL A 93 18.60 10.11 2.42
N ALA A 94 18.23 10.66 1.26
CA ALA A 94 17.38 11.83 1.22
C ALA A 94 16.00 11.53 1.83
N VAL A 95 15.51 12.43 2.68
CA VAL A 95 14.16 12.34 3.23
C VAL A 95 13.17 12.86 2.18
N PRO A 96 12.21 12.03 1.70
CA PRO A 96 11.19 12.49 0.76
C PRO A 96 10.49 13.74 1.27
N THR A 97 10.27 14.74 0.41
CA THR A 97 9.71 16.05 0.80
C THR A 97 8.42 15.93 1.63
N ALA A 98 7.55 14.96 1.29
CA ALA A 98 6.31 14.71 2.01
C ALA A 98 6.50 14.23 3.46
N LEU A 99 7.65 13.65 3.79
CA LEU A 99 7.97 13.15 5.14
C LEU A 99 8.72 14.19 6.00
N GLN A 100 9.33 15.21 5.40
CA GLN A 100 10.13 16.20 6.13
C GLN A 100 9.37 16.91 7.27
N PRO A 101 8.09 17.30 7.13
CA PRO A 101 7.33 17.89 8.25
C PRO A 101 7.18 16.94 9.45
N TYR A 102 7.15 15.64 9.22
CA TYR A 102 7.07 14.61 10.25
C TYR A 102 8.44 14.26 10.86
N MET A 103 9.52 14.78 10.27
CA MET A 103 10.91 14.56 10.70
C MET A 103 11.60 15.85 11.17
N GLY A 104 10.83 16.84 11.62
CA GLY A 104 11.40 18.11 12.12
C GLY A 104 12.14 18.92 11.05
N GLY A 105 11.77 18.78 9.77
CA GLY A 105 12.45 19.45 8.66
C GLY A 105 13.76 18.78 8.22
N LEU A 106 14.08 17.60 8.76
CA LEU A 106 15.26 16.83 8.35
C LEU A 106 15.21 16.52 6.85
N LYS A 107 16.30 16.80 6.13
CA LYS A 107 16.40 16.60 4.68
C LYS A 107 17.16 15.34 4.27
N SER A 108 18.02 14.81 5.14
CA SER A 108 18.83 13.62 4.86
C SER A 108 19.15 12.86 6.15
N ILE A 109 19.26 11.54 6.06
CA ILE A 109 19.66 10.61 7.12
C ILE A 109 21.02 10.03 6.74
N GLY A 110 22.03 10.14 7.60
CA GLY A 110 23.37 9.63 7.31
C GLY A 110 24.48 10.30 8.13
N PRO A 111 25.75 9.92 7.92
CA PRO A 111 26.89 10.47 8.66
C PRO A 111 26.92 12.00 8.53
N GLY A 112 26.78 12.73 9.65
CA GLY A 112 26.78 14.19 9.68
C GLY A 112 25.42 14.88 9.55
N SER A 113 24.31 14.14 9.56
CA SER A 113 22.96 14.72 9.63
C SER A 113 22.76 15.49 10.95
N LYS A 114 22.85 16.82 10.89
CA LYS A 114 22.49 17.70 12.00
C LYS A 114 20.99 17.97 11.94
N VAL A 115 20.31 17.68 13.04
CA VAL A 115 18.99 18.25 13.30
C VAL A 115 19.21 19.74 13.53
N ALA A 116 18.55 20.57 12.72
CA ALA A 116 18.56 22.02 12.89
C ALA A 116 17.81 22.40 14.18
#